data_AF-A0A651HYN1-F1
#
_entry.id   AF-A0A651HYN1-F1
#
_cell.length_a   1.000
_cell.length_b   1.000
_cell.length_c   1.000
_cell.angle_alpha   90.00
_cell.angle_beta   90.00
_cell.angle_gamma   90.00
#
_symmetry.space_group_name_H-M   'P 1'
#
loop_
_entity.id
_entity.type
_entity.pdbx_description
1 polymer ?
#
loop_
_entity_poly.entity_id
_entity_poly.type
_entity_poly.pdbx_seq_one_letter_code
_entity_poly.pdbx_strand_id
1 'polypeptide(L)'
;MQIWIDHLTGDIASINKMNFYIGMGAISEEMFPEFLILKYVVAVIIAIGLIAAITGKRTLLGAYAVILILFGIAALVDMYLWGYDYGHNLDPTAAIKIPDMSYQPPLIGYEQLLNFLAYSGPDTAGWIMGGSAFVAVMTWLYELGLFKKLRRKL
;
A
#
# COMPACT_ATOMS: atom_id res chain seq x y z
N MET A 1 13.42 5.74 2.86
CA MET A 1 13.33 4.28 2.65
C MET A 1 12.35 4.05 1.52
N GLN A 2 12.63 3.10 0.64
CA GLN A 2 11.68 2.64 -0.38
C GLN A 2 11.35 1.18 -0.12
N ILE A 3 10.07 0.85 -0.27
CA ILE A 3 9.53 -0.49 -0.12
C ILE A 3 9.22 -1.02 -1.51
N TRP A 4 9.95 -2.03 -1.96
CA TRP A 4 9.71 -2.71 -3.22
C TRP A 4 8.82 -3.93 -2.99
N ILE A 5 8.41 -4.56 -4.08
CA ILE A 5 7.53 -5.74 -4.02
C ILE A 5 8.20 -6.95 -3.33
N ASP A 6 9.53 -6.96 -3.25
CA ASP A 6 10.32 -8.09 -2.77
C ASP A 6 11.53 -7.73 -1.90
N HIS A 7 11.83 -6.44 -1.70
CA HIS A 7 13.01 -5.99 -0.94
C HIS A 7 12.86 -4.54 -0.45
N LEU A 8 13.81 -4.09 0.37
CA LEU A 8 13.88 -2.70 0.85
C LEU A 8 15.12 -1.99 0.30
N THR A 9 15.01 -0.68 0.03
CA THR A 9 16.18 0.15 -0.32
C THR A 9 16.18 1.51 0.37
N GLY A 10 17.30 2.23 0.19
CA GLY A 10 17.57 3.52 0.82
C GLY A 10 18.44 3.37 2.07
N ASP A 11 18.49 4.42 2.89
CA ASP A 11 19.37 4.46 4.06
C ASP A 11 18.73 3.80 5.30
N ILE A 12 18.45 2.50 5.20
CA ILE A 12 17.84 1.69 6.26
C ILE A 12 18.77 1.62 7.48
N ALA A 13 20.08 1.57 7.26
CA ALA A 13 21.06 1.51 8.33
C ALA A 13 21.01 2.75 9.25
N SER A 14 20.88 3.95 8.67
CA SER A 14 20.73 5.17 9.48
C SER A 14 19.38 5.22 10.21
N ILE A 15 18.29 4.76 9.57
CA ILE A 15 16.99 4.65 10.23
C ILE A 15 17.08 3.69 11.42
N ASN A 16 17.66 2.51 11.25
CA ASN A 16 17.81 1.54 12.34
C ASN A 16 18.68 2.04 13.50
N LYS A 17 19.74 2.82 13.22
CA LYS A 17 20.51 3.48 14.28
C LYS A 17 19.64 4.43 15.09
N MET A 18 18.77 5.19 14.42
CA MET A 18 17.83 6.09 15.10
C MET A 18 16.80 5.29 15.92
N ASN A 19 16.19 4.27 15.32
CA ASN A 19 15.19 3.41 15.97
C ASN A 19 15.67 2.87 17.30
N PHE A 20 16.91 2.39 17.36
CA PHE A 20 17.55 1.88 18.56
C PHE A 20 17.50 2.89 19.73
N TYR A 21 17.69 4.19 19.46
CA TYR A 21 17.67 5.20 20.51
C TYR A 21 16.25 5.52 21.03
N ILE A 22 15.23 5.38 20.18
CA ILE A 22 13.83 5.66 20.52
C ILE A 22 13.02 4.40 20.86
N GLY A 23 13.67 3.23 20.86
CA GLY A 23 13.07 1.95 21.25
C GLY A 23 12.24 1.27 20.15
N MET A 24 12.29 1.74 18.91
CA MET A 24 11.62 1.06 17.79
C MET A 24 12.40 -0.17 17.35
N GLY A 25 11.68 -1.16 16.81
CA GLY A 25 12.28 -2.35 16.19
C GLY A 25 13.25 -2.01 15.05
N ALA A 26 14.20 -2.91 14.80
CA ALA A 26 15.07 -2.79 13.64
C ALA A 26 14.30 -3.19 12.37
N ILE A 27 14.31 -2.33 11.35
CA ILE A 27 13.74 -2.63 10.06
C ILE A 27 14.63 -3.61 9.31
N SER A 28 14.07 -4.77 8.97
CA SER A 28 14.67 -5.76 8.06
C SER A 28 13.61 -6.33 7.12
N GLU A 29 14.06 -6.94 6.02
CA GLU A 29 13.17 -7.62 5.06
C GLU A 29 12.44 -8.83 5.67
N GLU A 30 13.01 -9.43 6.73
CA GLU A 30 12.42 -10.57 7.44
C GLU A 30 11.10 -10.23 8.12
N MET A 31 10.84 -8.93 8.35
CA MET A 31 9.56 -8.45 8.90
C MET A 31 8.42 -8.44 7.87
N PHE A 32 8.73 -8.61 6.58
CA PHE A 32 7.79 -8.55 5.48
C PHE A 32 7.68 -9.93 4.81
N PRO A 33 7.06 -10.94 5.45
CA PRO A 33 6.93 -12.29 4.89
C PRO A 33 6.22 -12.30 3.53
N GLU A 34 5.38 -11.31 3.26
CA GLU A 34 4.69 -11.11 1.99
C GLU A 34 5.64 -10.90 0.81
N PHE A 35 6.86 -10.38 1.00
CA PHE A 35 7.85 -10.21 -0.09
C PHE A 35 8.16 -11.51 -0.82
N LEU A 36 8.03 -12.65 -0.13
CA LEU A 36 8.23 -13.97 -0.73
C LEU A 36 7.16 -14.30 -1.78
N ILE A 37 5.95 -13.78 -1.62
CA ILE A 37 4.77 -14.16 -2.42
C ILE A 37 4.20 -13.01 -3.27
N LEU A 38 4.46 -11.76 -2.91
CA LEU A 38 3.77 -10.58 -3.45
C LEU A 38 3.97 -10.44 -4.97
N LYS A 39 5.18 -10.75 -5.47
CA LYS A 39 5.47 -10.79 -6.91
C LYS A 39 4.58 -11.76 -7.69
N TYR A 40 4.28 -12.92 -7.10
CA TYR A 40 3.41 -13.92 -7.71
C TYR A 40 1.94 -13.49 -7.63
N VAL A 41 1.52 -12.89 -6.52
CA VAL A 41 0.17 -12.33 -6.36
C VAL A 41 -0.08 -11.26 -7.42
N VAL A 42 0.83 -10.32 -7.60
CA VAL A 42 0.73 -9.28 -8.63
C VAL A 42 0.75 -9.88 -10.04
N ALA A 43 1.58 -10.88 -10.32
CA ALA A 43 1.58 -11.58 -11.61
C ALA A 43 0.23 -12.26 -11.91
N VAL A 44 -0.40 -12.88 -10.91
CA VAL A 44 -1.75 -13.47 -11.04
C VAL A 44 -2.81 -12.39 -11.30
N ILE A 45 -2.75 -11.25 -10.59
CA ILE A 45 -3.66 -10.13 -10.83
C ILE A 45 -3.52 -9.62 -12.28
N ILE A 46 -2.29 -9.47 -12.77
CA ILE A 46 -2.02 -9.08 -14.16
C ILE A 46 -2.62 -10.09 -15.13
N ALA A 47 -2.42 -11.40 -14.91
CA ALA A 47 -2.96 -12.46 -15.76
C ALA A 47 -4.50 -12.41 -15.81
N ILE A 48 -5.17 -12.22 -14.67
CA ILE A 48 -6.63 -12.07 -14.59
C ILE A 48 -7.08 -10.83 -15.38
N GLY A 49 -6.38 -9.71 -15.26
CA GLY A 49 -6.66 -8.49 -16.02
C GLY A 49 -6.56 -8.71 -17.53
N LEU A 50 -5.50 -9.39 -17.99
CA LEU A 50 -5.33 -9.74 -19.41
C LEU A 50 -6.44 -10.68 -19.91
N ILE A 51 -6.83 -11.68 -19.12
CA ILE A 51 -7.94 -12.58 -19.47
C ILE A 51 -9.26 -11.80 -19.58
N ALA A 52 -9.54 -10.89 -18.64
CA ALA A 52 -10.71 -10.04 -18.70
C ALA A 52 -10.70 -9.16 -19.97
N ALA A 53 -9.56 -8.58 -20.32
CA ALA A 53 -9.39 -7.75 -21.51
C ALA A 53 -9.59 -8.52 -22.83
N ILE A 54 -8.98 -9.71 -22.96
CA ILE A 54 -9.07 -10.53 -24.18
C ILE A 54 -10.48 -11.10 -24.38
N THR A 55 -11.14 -11.52 -23.30
CA THR A 55 -12.47 -12.14 -23.39
C THR A 55 -13.59 -11.14 -23.58
N GLY A 56 -13.39 -9.87 -23.21
CA GLY A 56 -14.42 -8.82 -23.27
C GLY A 56 -15.66 -9.12 -22.43
N LYS A 57 -15.57 -10.04 -21.46
CA LYS A 57 -16.71 -10.44 -20.63
C LYS A 57 -16.88 -9.46 -19.47
N ARG A 58 -18.00 -8.74 -19.45
CA ARG A 58 -18.38 -7.81 -18.38
C ARG A 58 -18.27 -8.37 -16.95
N THR A 59 -18.55 -9.66 -16.78
CA THR A 59 -18.48 -10.34 -15.47
C THR A 59 -17.04 -10.51 -15.01
N LEU A 60 -16.12 -10.79 -15.94
CA LEU A 60 -14.68 -10.90 -15.64
C LEU A 60 -14.07 -9.52 -15.38
N LEU A 61 -14.48 -8.50 -16.12
CA LEU A 61 -14.07 -7.12 -15.84
C LEU A 61 -14.52 -6.67 -14.44
N GLY A 62 -15.77 -6.95 -14.06
CA GLY A 62 -16.27 -6.66 -12.72
C GLY A 62 -15.53 -7.40 -11.62
N ALA A 63 -15.26 -8.70 -11.82
CA ALA A 63 -14.46 -9.48 -10.88
C ALA A 63 -13.03 -8.92 -10.74
N TYR A 64 -12.39 -8.55 -11.85
CA TYR A 64 -11.06 -7.94 -11.85
C TYR A 64 -11.04 -6.60 -11.10
N ALA A 65 -12.04 -5.73 -11.33
CA ALA A 65 -12.17 -4.47 -10.62
C ALA A 65 -12.30 -4.67 -9.09
N VAL A 66 -13.12 -5.64 -8.67
CA VAL A 66 -13.27 -5.99 -7.24
C VAL A 66 -11.95 -6.51 -6.67
N ILE A 67 -11.23 -7.37 -7.38
CA ILE A 67 -9.92 -7.87 -6.95
C ILE A 67 -8.92 -6.72 -6.75
N LEU A 68 -8.83 -5.78 -7.68
CA LEU A 68 -7.92 -4.63 -7.55
C LEU A 68 -8.26 -3.76 -6.33
N ILE A 69 -9.55 -3.50 -6.07
CA ILE A 69 -9.98 -2.72 -4.90
C ILE A 69 -9.64 -3.47 -3.61
N LEU A 70 -9.98 -4.76 -3.53
CA LEU A 70 -9.71 -5.56 -2.33
C LEU A 70 -8.21 -5.69 -2.07
N PHE A 71 -7.40 -5.87 -3.11
CA PHE A 71 -5.95 -5.91 -2.98
C PHE A 71 -5.39 -4.56 -2.47
N GLY A 72 -5.85 -3.44 -3.02
CA GLY A 72 -5.46 -2.11 -2.55
C GLY A 72 -5.85 -1.85 -1.09
N ILE A 73 -7.06 -2.23 -0.70
CA ILE A 73 -7.51 -2.14 0.70
C ILE A 73 -6.65 -3.03 1.60
N ALA A 74 -6.39 -4.28 1.20
CA ALA A 74 -5.56 -5.20 1.97
C ALA A 74 -4.15 -4.64 2.18
N ALA A 75 -3.52 -4.08 1.14
CA ALA A 75 -2.20 -3.46 1.25
C ALA A 75 -2.20 -2.24 2.20
N LEU A 76 -3.24 -1.40 2.16
CA LEU A 76 -3.36 -0.25 3.08
C LEU A 76 -3.60 -0.68 4.53
N VAL A 77 -4.42 -1.71 4.74
CA VAL A 77 -4.68 -2.28 6.09
C VAL A 77 -3.40 -2.88 6.66
N ASP A 78 -2.69 -3.67 5.85
CA ASP A 78 -1.43 -4.29 6.24
C ASP A 78 -0.37 -3.23 6.62
N MET A 79 -0.20 -2.21 5.77
CA MET A 79 0.70 -1.08 6.05
C MET A 79 0.31 -0.31 7.32
N TYR A 80 -1.00 -0.14 7.59
CA TYR A 80 -1.47 0.48 8.82
C TYR A 80 -1.14 -0.35 10.06
N LEU A 81 -1.42 -1.66 10.02
CA LEU A 81 -1.16 -2.58 11.14
C LEU A 81 0.33 -2.66 11.46
N TRP A 82 1.16 -2.81 10.42
CA TRP A 82 2.61 -2.80 10.56
C TRP A 82 3.09 -1.48 11.18
N GLY A 83 2.66 -0.33 10.63
CA GLY A 83 3.06 0.98 11.14
C GLY A 83 2.59 1.24 12.58
N TYR A 84 1.42 0.72 12.95
CA TYR A 84 0.88 0.84 14.30
C TYR A 84 1.74 0.05 15.30
N ASP A 85 1.99 -1.24 15.04
CA ASP A 85 2.82 -2.06 15.92
C ASP A 85 4.23 -1.47 16.04
N TYR A 86 4.81 -1.10 14.91
CA TYR A 86 6.15 -0.51 14.84
C TYR A 86 6.29 0.81 15.61
N GLY A 87 5.25 1.64 15.62
CA GLY A 87 5.23 2.93 16.29
C GLY A 87 4.84 2.91 17.77
N HIS A 88 4.20 1.84 18.25
CA HIS A 88 3.63 1.75 19.61
C HIS A 88 4.26 0.66 20.48
N ASN A 89 4.92 -0.33 19.89
CA ASN A 89 5.60 -1.40 20.61
C ASN A 89 7.08 -1.03 20.85
N LEU A 90 7.29 -0.10 21.77
CA LEU A 90 8.61 0.49 22.03
C LEU A 90 9.31 -0.17 23.22
N ASP A 91 10.62 -0.35 23.10
CA ASP A 91 11.45 -0.87 24.19
C ASP A 91 11.43 0.10 25.41
N PRO A 92 10.95 -0.35 26.58
CA PRO A 92 10.89 0.46 27.78
C PRO A 92 12.27 0.78 28.37
N THR A 93 13.36 0.29 27.80
CA THR A 93 14.74 0.59 28.22
C THR A 93 15.43 1.60 27.30
N ALA A 94 14.76 2.07 26.25
CA ALA A 94 15.31 3.01 25.28
C ALA A 94 15.82 4.33 25.91
N ALA A 95 16.86 4.89 25.31
CA ALA A 95 17.55 6.07 25.82
C ALA A 95 16.71 7.35 25.70
N ILE A 96 15.91 7.47 24.65
CA ILE A 96 15.06 8.62 24.37
C ILE A 96 13.60 8.19 24.51
N LYS A 97 12.87 8.86 25.41
CA LYS A 97 11.43 8.67 25.60
C LYS A 97 10.77 10.02 25.68
N ILE A 98 9.78 10.21 24.81
CA ILE A 98 8.91 11.38 24.85
C ILE A 98 7.57 10.90 25.38
N PRO A 99 7.12 11.40 26.55
CA PRO A 99 5.80 11.06 27.07
C PRO A 99 4.73 11.33 26.02
N ASP A 100 3.79 10.40 25.87
CA ASP A 100 2.61 10.52 25.01
C ASP A 100 2.88 10.68 23.50
N MET A 101 4.11 10.41 23.03
CA MET A 101 4.44 10.40 21.59
C MET A 101 4.46 8.96 21.04
N SER A 102 3.72 8.74 19.96
CA SER A 102 3.86 7.57 19.11
C SER A 102 4.85 7.87 17.99
N TYR A 103 5.61 6.87 17.55
CA TYR A 103 6.53 7.00 16.42
C TYR A 103 5.99 6.32 15.16
N GLN A 104 4.68 6.08 15.09
CA GLN A 104 4.03 5.53 13.91
C GLN A 104 4.22 6.48 12.71
N PRO A 105 4.81 6.02 11.59
CA PRO A 105 4.81 6.79 10.35
C PRO A 105 3.39 6.98 9.82
N PRO A 106 3.10 8.08 9.09
CA PRO A 106 1.78 8.33 8.55
C PRO A 106 1.47 7.26 7.50
N LEU A 107 0.20 6.87 7.35
CA LEU A 107 -0.20 6.01 6.23
C LEU A 107 -0.09 6.76 4.89
N ILE A 108 -0.54 8.02 4.88
CA ILE A 108 -0.49 8.93 3.73
C ILE A 108 -0.20 10.34 4.25
N GLY A 109 0.75 11.03 3.62
CA GLY A 109 1.10 12.41 3.94
C GLY A 109 2.38 12.52 4.76
N TYR A 110 2.45 13.56 5.58
CA TYR A 110 3.64 13.92 6.34
C TYR A 110 3.36 13.93 7.84
N GLU A 111 4.33 13.46 8.62
CA GLU A 111 4.28 13.51 10.08
C GLU A 111 5.66 13.84 10.64
N GLN A 112 5.72 14.71 11.64
CA GLN A 112 6.96 15.09 12.30
C GLN A 112 7.24 14.14 13.46
N LEU A 113 8.31 13.34 13.36
CA LEU A 113 8.77 12.40 14.37
C LEU A 113 10.09 12.92 14.97
N LEU A 114 10.03 13.52 16.16
CA LEU A 114 11.12 14.33 16.74
C LEU A 114 11.67 15.38 15.74
N ASN A 115 12.93 15.22 15.33
CA ASN A 115 13.65 16.09 14.41
C ASN A 115 13.59 15.59 12.96
N PHE A 116 12.79 14.56 12.67
CA PHE A 116 12.66 13.96 11.34
C PHE A 116 11.26 14.19 10.81
N LEU A 117 11.18 14.53 9.51
CA LEU A 117 9.93 14.57 8.79
C LEU A 117 9.75 13.24 8.04
N ALA A 118 8.77 12.46 8.46
CA ALA A 118 8.40 11.22 7.79
C ALA A 118 7.34 11.52 6.72
N TYR A 119 7.55 11.00 5.50
CA TYR A 119 6.59 11.06 4.40
C TYR A 119 6.22 9.65 3.96
N SER A 120 4.93 9.42 3.77
CA SER A 120 4.39 8.20 3.20
C SER A 120 3.43 8.53 2.07
N GLY A 121 3.61 7.86 0.94
CA GLY A 121 2.72 8.02 -0.19
C GLY A 121 2.98 6.95 -1.25
N PRO A 122 2.05 6.79 -2.20
CA PRO A 122 2.22 5.86 -3.29
C PRO A 122 3.43 6.26 -4.16
N ASP A 123 4.33 5.31 -4.38
CA ASP A 123 5.31 5.37 -5.46
C ASP A 123 4.64 4.94 -6.78
N THR A 124 5.43 4.83 -7.84
CA THR A 124 5.04 4.55 -9.22
C THR A 124 4.08 3.36 -9.35
N ALA A 125 4.39 2.24 -8.68
CA ALA A 125 3.53 1.04 -8.73
C ALA A 125 2.15 1.27 -8.08
N GLY A 126 2.10 2.02 -6.99
CA GLY A 126 0.85 2.39 -6.32
C GLY A 126 -0.05 3.23 -7.22
N TRP A 127 0.53 4.22 -7.91
CA TRP A 127 -0.20 5.04 -8.88
C TRP A 127 -0.72 4.24 -10.07
N ILE A 128 0.10 3.34 -10.64
CA ILE A 128 -0.32 2.47 -11.74
C ILE A 128 -1.47 1.56 -11.32
N MET A 129 -1.39 0.98 -10.11
CA MET A 129 -2.42 0.08 -9.60
C MET A 129 -3.73 0.82 -9.32
N GLY A 130 -3.66 1.99 -8.67
CA GLY A 130 -4.82 2.85 -8.43
C GLY A 130 -5.46 3.33 -9.74
N GLY A 131 -4.66 3.76 -10.71
CA GLY A 131 -5.13 4.13 -12.04
C GLY A 131 -5.80 2.96 -12.78
N SER A 132 -5.22 1.76 -12.70
CA SER A 132 -5.79 0.54 -13.30
C SER A 132 -7.13 0.18 -12.66
N ALA A 133 -7.24 0.29 -11.33
CA ALA A 133 -8.49 0.06 -10.61
C ALA A 133 -9.56 1.08 -11.04
N PHE A 134 -9.19 2.36 -11.12
CA PHE A 134 -10.08 3.42 -11.58
C PHE A 134 -10.59 3.15 -13.00
N VAL A 135 -9.71 2.85 -13.95
CA VAL A 135 -10.11 2.54 -15.33
C VAL A 135 -11.01 1.30 -15.40
N ALA A 136 -10.65 0.22 -14.70
CA ALA A 136 -11.46 -1.01 -14.68
C ALA A 136 -12.88 -0.77 -14.14
N VAL A 137 -13.00 -0.03 -13.03
CA VAL A 137 -14.29 0.34 -12.45
C VAL A 137 -15.10 1.20 -13.42
N MET A 138 -14.49 2.25 -13.99
CA MET A 138 -15.21 3.15 -14.90
C MET A 138 -15.69 2.44 -16.16
N THR A 139 -14.87 1.57 -16.76
CA THR A 139 -15.27 0.75 -17.91
C THR A 139 -16.40 -0.22 -17.53
N TRP A 140 -16.32 -0.84 -16.36
CA TRP A 140 -17.36 -1.75 -15.89
C TRP A 140 -18.70 -1.03 -15.66
N LEU A 141 -18.70 0.13 -15.01
CA LEU A 141 -19.89 0.97 -14.83
C LEU A 141 -20.48 1.43 -16.17
N TYR A 142 -19.62 1.69 -17.16
CA TYR A 142 -20.05 2.00 -18.53
C TYR A 142 -20.76 0.82 -19.20
N GLU A 143 -20.20 -0.39 -19.11
CA GLU A 143 -20.82 -1.61 -19.66
C GLU A 143 -22.16 -1.96 -18.99
N LEU A 144 -22.33 -1.65 -17.71
CA LEU A 144 -23.61 -1.79 -17.00
C LEU A 144 -24.69 -0.82 -17.52
N GLY A 145 -24.33 0.11 -18.42
CA GLY A 145 -25.25 1.07 -19.00
C GLY A 145 -25.64 2.18 -18.02
N LEU A 146 -24.89 2.37 -16.93
CA LEU A 146 -25.16 3.40 -15.93
C LEU A 146 -25.16 4.80 -16.55
N PHE A 147 -24.34 5.02 -17.59
CA PHE A 147 -24.26 6.28 -18.33
C PHE A 147 -25.28 6.41 -19.49
N LYS A 148 -26.11 5.40 -19.78
CA LYS A 148 -27.16 5.52 -20.82
C LYS A 148 -28.21 6.59 -20.48
N LYS A 149 -28.43 6.89 -19.19
CA LYS A 149 -29.33 7.97 -18.74
C LYS A 149 -28.77 9.38 -19.00
N LEU A 150 -27.45 9.57 -18.99
CA LEU A 150 -26.83 10.89 -19.23
C LEU A 150 -26.99 11.34 -20.70
N ARG A 151 -26.88 10.40 -21.65
CA ARG A 151 -26.97 10.66 -23.09
C ARG A 151 -28.39 11.03 -23.58
N ARG A 152 -29.42 10.82 -22.77
CA ARG A 152 -30.83 11.11 -23.14
C ARG A 152 -31.30 12.52 -22.72
N LYS A 153 -30.45 13.28 -22.03
CA LYS A 153 -30.73 14.65 -21.54
C LYS A 153 -29.93 15.75 -22.26
N LEU A 154 -29.05 15.38 -23.19
CA LEU A 154 -28.37 16.26 -24.14
C LEU A 154 -29.00 16.08 -25.51
#